data_AF-A0A0J5GQJ0-F1
#
_entry.id   AF-A0A0J5GQJ0-F1
#
_cell.length_a   1.000
_cell.length_b   1.000
_cell.length_c   1.000
_cell.angle_alpha   90.00
_cell.angle_beta   90.00
_cell.angle_gamma   90.00
#
_symmetry.space_group_name_H-M   'P 1'
#
loop_
_entity.id
_entity.type
_entity.pdbx_description
1 polymer ?
#
loop_
_entity_poly.entity_id
_entity_poly.type
_entity_poly.pdbx_seq_one_letter_code
_entity_poly.pdbx_strand_id
1 'polypeptide(L)' 'MQEIILAIIAGLIVGFVFALIKLPIPAPPALPGIMGIFGIYLGYKLYEMVWPMIMK' A
#
# COMPACT_ATOMS: atom_id res chain seq x y z
N MET A 1 -0.77 11.33 -10.98
CA MET A 1 -0.99 10.17 -11.88
C MET A 1 0.32 9.56 -12.32
N GLN A 2 1.29 10.38 -12.73
CA GLN A 2 2.66 9.92 -13.01
C GLN A 2 3.26 9.19 -11.80
N GLU A 3 3.04 9.70 -10.59
CA GLU A 3 3.51 9.14 -9.32
C GLU A 3 2.96 7.73 -9.08
N ILE A 4 1.69 7.48 -9.41
CA ILE A 4 1.05 6.17 -9.25
C ILE A 4 1.70 5.16 -10.19
N ILE A 5 1.89 5.54 -11.46
CA ILE A 5 2.53 4.69 -12.46
C ILE A 5 3.98 4.38 -12.06
N LEU A 6 4.73 5.40 -11.64
CA LEU A 6 6.10 5.25 -11.18
C LEU A 6 6.20 4.38 -9.93
N ALA A 7 5.28 4.51 -8.96
CA ALA A 7 5.24 3.67 -7.77
C ALA A 7 4.96 2.20 -8.10
N ILE A 8 4.05 1.92 -9.04
CA ILE A 8 3.78 0.55 -9.52
C ILE A 8 5.03 -0.03 -10.20
N ILE A 9 5.65 0.71 -11.11
CA ILE A 9 6.86 0.26 -11.83
C ILE A 9 8.00 0.01 -10.83
N ALA A 10 8.23 0.92 -9.89
CA ALA A 10 9.24 0.76 -8.86
C ALA A 10 8.97 -0.48 -8.00
N GLY A 11 7.73 -0.70 -7.56
CA GLY A 11 7.33 -1.88 -6.78
C GLY A 11 7.55 -3.19 -7.55
N LEU A 12 7.21 -3.21 -8.85
CA LEU A 12 7.45 -4.36 -9.73
C LEU A 12 8.94 -4.67 -9.86
N ILE A 13 9.77 -3.65 -10.14
CA ILE A 13 11.22 -3.81 -10.28
C ILE A 13 11.83 -4.32 -8.96
N VAL A 14 11.50 -3.69 -7.83
CA VAL A 14 12.02 -4.08 -6.52
C VAL A 14 11.61 -5.51 -6.17
N GLY A 15 10.32 -5.85 -6.32
CA GLY A 15 9.83 -7.20 -6.05
C GLY A 15 10.50 -8.26 -6.93
N PHE A 16 10.64 -7.98 -8.22
CA PHE A 16 11.29 -8.88 -9.17
C PHE A 16 12.77 -9.08 -8.86
N VAL A 17 13.52 -8.01 -8.62
CA VAL A 17 14.96 -8.08 -8.30
C VAL A 17 15.18 -8.86 -7.01
N PHE A 18 14.42 -8.60 -5.95
CA PHE A 18 14.56 -9.30 -4.67
C PHE A 18 14.24 -10.80 -4.79
N ALA A 19 13.18 -11.15 -5.53
CA ALA A 19 12.87 -12.54 -5.82
C ALA A 19 13.97 -13.23 -6.65
N LEU A 20 14.54 -12.53 -7.64
CA LEU A 20 15.62 -13.05 -8.50
C LEU A 20 16.87 -13.42 -7.69
N ILE A 21 17.25 -12.58 -6.72
CA ILE A 21 18.42 -12.82 -5.85
C ILE A 21 18.07 -13.57 -4.54
N LYS A 22 16.82 -14.05 -4.41
CA LYS A 22 16.32 -14.79 -3.23
C LYS A 22 16.46 -14.04 -1.91
N LEU A 23 16.41 -12.71 -1.94
CA LEU A 23 16.36 -11.91 -0.73
C LEU A 23 14.92 -11.80 -0.19
N PRO A 24 14.74 -11.69 1.13
CA PRO A 24 13.43 -11.38 1.70
C PRO A 24 12.96 -10.03 1.18
N ILE A 25 11.74 -9.98 0.62
CA ILE A 25 11.17 -8.74 0.10
C ILE A 25 10.94 -7.72 1.23
N PRO A 26 11.12 -6.41 0.96
CA PRO A 26 10.92 -5.37 1.97
C PRO A 26 9.43 -5.09 2.27
N ALA A 27 8.54 -5.48 1.37
CA ALA A 27 7.09 -5.35 1.53
C ALA A 27 6.50 -6.53 2.33
N PRO A 28 5.31 -6.38 2.94
CA PRO A 28 4.65 -7.48 3.64
C PRO A 28 4.49 -8.69 2.71
N PRO A 29 5.08 -9.85 3.06
CA PRO A 29 5.19 -10.99 2.13
C PRO A 29 3.89 -11.79 1.98
N ALA A 30 2.93 -11.57 2.87
CA ALA A 30 1.68 -12.32 2.91
C ALA A 30 0.49 -11.42 2.58
N LEU A 31 -0.51 -11.97 1.88
CA LEU A 31 -1.77 -11.28 1.58
C LEU A 31 -2.40 -10.59 2.81
N PRO A 32 -2.42 -11.19 4.03
CA PRO A 32 -2.93 -10.51 5.22
C PRO A 32 -2.22 -9.18 5.54
N GLY A 33 -0.90 -9.09 5.32
CA GLY A 33 -0.14 -7.86 5.56
C GLY A 33 -0.51 -6.75 4.57
N ILE A 34 -0.71 -7.11 3.30
CA ILE A 34 -1.17 -6.18 2.25
C ILE A 34 -2.59 -5.68 2.58
N MET A 35 -3.49 -6.59 2.97
CA MET A 35 -4.85 -6.25 3.38
C MET A 35 -4.87 -5.35 4.63
N GLY A 36 -3.92 -5.52 5.55
CA GLY A 36 -3.76 -4.63 6.71
C GLY A 36 -3.45 -3.18 6.31
N ILE A 37 -2.48 -2.97 5.43
CA ILE A 37 -2.14 -1.62 4.91
C ILE A 37 -3.34 -1.01 4.19
N PHE A 38 -4.03 -1.79 3.37
CA PHE A 38 -5.22 -1.35 2.66
C PHE A 38 -6.35 -0.93 3.63
N GLY A 39 -6.59 -1.73 4.67
CA GLY A 39 -7.57 -1.44 5.72
C GLY A 39 -7.24 -0.16 6.50
N ILE A 40 -5.98 0.10 6.80
CA ILE A 40 -5.53 1.35 7.46
C ILE A 40 -5.87 2.56 6.59
N TYR A 41 -5.54 2.51 5.29
CA TYR A 41 -5.85 3.61 4.37
C TYR A 41 -7.35 3.85 4.22
N LEU A 42 -8.15 2.77 4.09
CA LEU A 42 -9.60 2.88 4.04
C LEU A 42 -10.18 3.46 5.33
N GLY A 43 -9.69 3.04 6.50
CA GLY A 43 -10.10 3.58 7.79
C GLY A 43 -9.81 5.09 7.90
N TYR A 44 -8.63 5.52 7.44
CA TYR A 44 -8.29 6.94 7.36
C TYR A 44 -9.24 7.72 6.43
N LYS A 45 -9.53 7.18 5.24
CA LYS A 45 -10.48 7.81 4.31
C LYS A 45 -11.90 7.86 4.85
N LEU A 46 -12.32 6.82 5.56
CA LEU A 46 -13.60 6.80 6.25
C LEU A 46 -13.67 7.87 7.34
N TYR A 47 -12.59 8.05 8.12
CA TYR A 47 -12.50 9.14 9.08
C TYR A 47 -12.60 10.51 8.41
N GLU A 48 -11.83 10.78 7.34
CA GLU A 48 -11.93 12.04 6.59
C GLU A 48 -13.35 12.31 6.07
N MET A 49 -14.11 11.26 5.72
CA MET A 49 -15.48 11.39 5.24
C MET A 49 -16.48 11.62 6.38
N VAL A 50 -16.38 10.86 7.48
CA VAL A 50 -17.35 10.84 8.58
C VAL A 50 -17.13 11.98 9.57
N TRP A 51 -15.87 12.30 9.87
CA TRP A 51 -15.51 13.30 10.87
C TRP A 51 -16.09 14.70 10.59
N PRO A 52 -16.08 15.23 9.35
CA PRO A 52 -16.70 16.51 9.03
C PRO A 52 -18.23 16.53 9.17
N MET A 53 -18.90 15.37 9.12
CA MET A 53 -20.36 15.27 9.31
C MET A 53 -20.75 15.30 10.79
N ILE A 54 -19.86 14.89 11.69
CA ILE A 54 -20.09 14.90 13.14
C ILE A 54 -19.81 16.28 13.75
N MET A 55 -18.83 17.00 13.19
CA MET A 55 -18.37 18.30 13.68
C MET A 55 -19.13 19.49 13.08
N LYS A 56 -20.09 19.24 12.19
CA LYS A 56 -21.05 20.22 11.65
C LYS A 56 -22.32 20.23 12.49
#